data_AF-A0AA87J3F5-F1
#
_entry.id   AF-A0AA87J3F5-F1
#
_cell.length_a   1.000
_cell.length_b   1.000
_cell.length_c   1.000
_cell.angle_alpha   90.00
_cell.angle_beta   90.00
_cell.angle_gamma   90.00
#
_symmetry.space_group_name_H-M   'P 1'
#
loop_
_entity.id
_entity.type
_entity.pdbx_description
1 polymer ?
#
loop_
_entity_poly.entity_id
_entity_poly.type
_entity_poly.pdbx_seq_one_letter_code
_entity_poly.pdbx_strand_id
1 'polypeptide(L)'
;MIDAIKNVSSLSATRGLGSIATDLSSAASNAIASTPETAIGSSAVGSFASVMSDVAKNTVSTLKEAENASFAGIKGTMSTREVVDKVMQADQTLQTAIALRDKMVSAFLDITKMQI
;
A
#
# COMPACT_ATOMS: atom_id res chain seq x y z
N MET A 1 -22.81 32.72 -5.41
CA MET A 1 -23.56 31.72 -4.63
C MET A 1 -24.46 31.02 -5.63
N ILE A 2 -24.05 29.79 -6.02
CA ILE A 2 -24.82 28.58 -5.66
C ILE A 2 -26.05 28.54 -6.58
N ASP A 3 -25.97 27.96 -7.77
CA ASP A 3 -26.87 26.83 -8.03
C ASP A 3 -26.43 25.93 -9.22
N ALA A 4 -25.27 26.17 -9.84
CA ALA A 4 -24.79 25.30 -10.93
C ALA A 4 -24.14 23.98 -10.47
N ILE A 5 -23.92 23.77 -9.16
CA ILE A 5 -23.16 22.62 -8.62
C ILE A 5 -24.07 21.56 -7.97
N LYS A 6 -25.37 21.82 -7.78
CA LYS A 6 -26.25 20.86 -7.08
C LYS A 6 -26.95 19.83 -7.98
N ASN A 7 -26.80 19.87 -9.31
CA ASN A 7 -27.51 18.95 -10.23
C ASN A 7 -26.62 17.93 -10.96
N VAL A 8 -25.36 17.76 -10.56
CA VAL A 8 -24.47 16.70 -11.10
C VAL A 8 -24.64 15.36 -10.37
N SER A 9 -25.57 15.29 -9.41
CA SER A 9 -25.74 14.15 -8.49
C SER A 9 -26.98 13.28 -8.77
N SER A 10 -27.67 13.47 -9.90
CA SER A 10 -28.81 12.61 -10.25
C SER A 10 -28.94 12.42 -11.76
N LEU A 11 -28.01 11.68 -12.36
CA LEU A 11 -28.36 10.80 -13.48
C LEU A 11 -27.52 9.53 -13.37
N SER A 12 -27.85 8.79 -12.31
CA SER A 12 -27.71 7.35 -12.24
C SER A 12 -28.64 6.69 -13.26
N ALA A 13 -28.30 5.45 -13.58
CA ALA A 13 -29.07 4.44 -14.30
C ALA A 13 -28.95 4.43 -15.83
N THR A 14 -28.64 3.24 -16.36
CA THR A 14 -28.79 2.80 -17.76
C THR A 14 -27.68 3.16 -18.77
N ARG A 15 -26.41 2.97 -18.39
CA ARG A 15 -25.39 2.48 -19.37
C ARG A 15 -25.48 0.97 -19.45
N GLY A 16 -26.60 0.51 -20.02
CA GLY A 16 -26.86 -0.89 -20.30
C GLY A 16 -26.06 -1.35 -21.52
N LEU A 17 -25.32 -2.44 -21.33
CA LEU A 17 -25.45 -3.64 -22.17
C LEU A 17 -25.13 -3.44 -23.67
N GLY A 18 -23.91 -3.02 -23.99
CA GLY A 18 -23.42 -2.99 -25.38
C GLY A 18 -21.98 -3.45 -25.59
N SER A 19 -21.17 -3.57 -24.53
CA SER A 19 -19.73 -3.89 -24.63
C SER A 19 -19.25 -4.98 -23.69
N ILE A 20 -20.15 -5.80 -23.13
CA ILE A 20 -19.79 -6.96 -22.29
C ILE A 20 -19.98 -8.30 -23.06
N ALA A 21 -20.62 -8.31 -24.22
CA ALA A 21 -20.96 -9.53 -24.95
C ALA A 21 -19.81 -10.16 -25.77
N THR A 22 -18.67 -9.46 -25.94
CA THR A 22 -17.50 -10.03 -26.65
C THR A 22 -16.54 -10.76 -25.69
N ASP A 23 -16.53 -10.42 -24.39
CA ASP A 23 -15.71 -11.14 -23.41
C ASP A 23 -16.44 -12.33 -22.74
N LEU A 24 -17.77 -12.38 -22.81
CA LEU A 24 -18.57 -13.47 -22.22
C LEU A 24 -18.56 -14.77 -23.05
N SER A 25 -18.15 -14.72 -24.33
CA SER A 25 -17.99 -15.92 -25.17
C SER A 25 -16.75 -16.76 -24.80
N SER A 26 -15.88 -16.25 -23.92
CA SER A 26 -14.75 -17.00 -23.37
C SER A 26 -15.11 -17.76 -22.09
N ALA A 27 -16.37 -17.68 -21.63
CA ALA A 27 -16.84 -18.28 -20.38
C ALA A 27 -17.60 -19.61 -20.54
N ALA A 28 -17.69 -20.23 -21.72
CA ALA A 28 -18.61 -21.37 -21.92
C ALA A 28 -18.08 -22.56 -22.72
N SER A 29 -16.79 -22.62 -23.06
CA SER A 29 -16.19 -23.83 -23.63
C SER A 29 -15.36 -24.55 -22.58
N ASN A 30 -15.99 -25.52 -21.93
CA ASN A 30 -15.37 -26.74 -21.41
C ASN A 30 -14.35 -26.53 -20.27
N ALA A 31 -14.73 -26.53 -18.98
CA ALA A 31 -15.17 -27.71 -18.24
C ALA A 31 -14.50 -29.03 -18.70
N ILE A 32 -13.71 -29.62 -17.79
CA ILE A 32 -13.11 -30.97 -17.75
C ILE A 32 -11.58 -30.97 -17.98
N ALA A 33 -10.85 -31.28 -16.90
CA ALA A 33 -9.39 -31.31 -16.67
C ALA A 33 -8.88 -30.01 -16.02
N SER A 34 -8.52 -29.94 -14.73
CA SER A 34 -7.90 -30.96 -13.88
C SER A 34 -8.08 -30.63 -12.39
N THR A 35 -8.35 -31.68 -11.60
CA THR A 35 -8.01 -31.89 -10.17
C THR A 35 -8.30 -30.84 -9.09
N PRO A 36 -8.96 -31.20 -7.98
CA PRO A 36 -9.04 -30.37 -6.78
C PRO A 36 -7.73 -30.49 -6.00
N GLU A 37 -6.87 -29.49 -6.12
CA GLU A 37 -5.80 -29.28 -5.13
C GLU A 37 -5.97 -27.90 -4.51
N THR A 38 -6.48 -27.94 -3.28
CA THR A 38 -6.44 -26.94 -2.22
C THR A 38 -5.79 -25.59 -2.59
N ALA A 39 -6.63 -24.66 -3.03
CA ALA A 39 -6.31 -23.25 -3.01
C ALA A 39 -6.12 -22.80 -1.54
N ILE A 40 -4.87 -22.75 -1.08
CA ILE A 40 -4.50 -21.95 0.09
C ILE A 40 -4.57 -20.49 -0.36
N GLY A 41 -5.47 -19.75 0.29
CA GLY A 41 -5.99 -18.46 -0.15
C GLY A 41 -4.94 -17.47 -0.62
N SER A 42 -5.08 -17.04 -1.87
CA SER A 42 -4.43 -15.86 -2.44
C SER A 42 -5.49 -14.97 -3.07
N SER A 43 -6.53 -14.65 -2.30
CA SER A 43 -7.53 -13.66 -2.70
C SER A 43 -7.02 -12.26 -2.34
N ALA A 44 -6.56 -11.53 -3.36
CA ALA A 44 -6.73 -10.08 -3.52
C ALA A 44 -6.39 -9.12 -2.34
N VAL A 45 -5.39 -9.45 -1.53
CA VAL A 45 -4.64 -8.49 -0.71
C VAL A 45 -3.20 -8.61 -1.18
N GLY A 46 -2.55 -7.49 -1.52
CA GLY A 46 -1.17 -7.51 -2.04
C GLY A 46 -0.28 -8.40 -1.19
N SER A 47 0.61 -9.17 -1.83
CA SER A 47 1.56 -10.04 -1.15
C SER A 47 2.22 -9.30 0.02
N PHE A 48 2.44 -9.98 1.15
CA PHE A 48 3.16 -9.41 2.30
C PHE A 48 4.47 -8.75 1.88
N ALA A 49 5.15 -9.30 0.87
CA ALA A 49 6.37 -8.73 0.29
C ALA A 49 6.13 -7.37 -0.39
N SER A 50 5.00 -7.18 -1.08
CA SER A 50 4.63 -5.90 -1.67
C SER A 50 4.35 -4.85 -0.60
N VAL A 51 3.54 -5.19 0.41
CA VAL A 51 3.24 -4.28 1.53
C VAL A 51 4.53 -3.89 2.28
N MET A 52 5.41 -4.86 2.54
CA MET A 52 6.71 -4.61 3.16
C MET A 52 7.61 -3.71 2.29
N SER A 53 7.62 -3.92 0.97
CA SER A 53 8.36 -3.07 0.03
C SER A 53 7.86 -1.62 0.07
N ASP A 54 6.55 -1.42 0.13
CA ASP A 54 5.97 -0.09 0.19
C ASP A 54 6.25 0.60 1.53
N VAL A 55 6.18 -0.12 2.66
CA VAL A 55 6.61 0.38 3.97
C VAL A 55 8.07 0.83 3.94
N ALA A 56 8.96 0.00 3.39
CA ALA A 56 10.38 0.34 3.29
C ALA A 56 10.63 1.59 2.43
N LYS A 57 9.98 1.70 1.26
CA LYS A 57 10.07 2.91 0.41
C LYS A 57 9.57 4.15 1.15
N ASN A 58 8.47 4.02 1.88
CA ASN A 58 7.88 5.12 2.61
C ASN A 58 8.81 5.59 3.74
N THR A 59 9.44 4.67 4.48
CA THR A 59 10.43 4.99 5.50
C THR A 59 11.60 5.78 4.91
N VAL A 60 12.17 5.33 3.79
CA VAL A 60 13.28 6.03 3.13
C VAL A 60 12.85 7.43 2.65
N SER A 61 11.65 7.56 2.10
CA SER A 61 11.10 8.86 1.68
C SER A 61 10.97 9.82 2.84
N THR A 62 10.35 9.39 3.95
CA THR A 62 10.17 10.21 5.15
C THR A 62 11.50 10.64 5.75
N LEU A 63 12.51 9.76 5.78
CA LEU A 63 13.86 10.10 6.26
C LEU A 63 14.49 11.21 5.40
N LYS A 64 14.41 11.04 4.07
CA LYS A 64 14.93 12.03 3.12
C LYS A 64 14.22 13.37 3.22
N GLU A 65 12.91 13.36 3.47
CA GLU A 65 12.13 14.59 3.73
C GLU A 65 12.60 15.29 5.01
N ALA A 66 12.88 14.55 6.09
CA ALA A 66 13.41 15.11 7.32
C ALA A 66 14.83 15.67 7.16
N GLU A 67 15.68 15.02 6.36
CA GLU A 67 17.00 15.56 5.99
C GLU A 67 16.88 16.87 5.20
N ASN A 68 15.98 16.90 4.22
CA ASN A 68 15.73 18.11 3.42
C ASN A 68 15.14 19.24 4.27
N ALA A 69 14.24 18.91 5.21
CA ALA A 69 13.72 19.85 6.20
C ALA A 69 14.85 20.39 7.09
N SER A 70 15.73 19.53 7.57
CA SER A 70 16.90 19.94 8.38
C SER A 70 17.81 20.89 7.61
N PHE A 71 18.05 20.62 6.32
CA PHE A 71 18.82 21.49 5.45
C PHE A 71 18.12 22.85 5.21
N ALA A 72 16.80 22.84 5.00
CA ALA A 72 15.99 24.04 4.86
C ALA A 72 15.96 24.87 6.16
N GLY A 73 15.99 24.20 7.33
CA GLY A 73 16.12 24.83 8.64
C GLY A 73 17.44 25.57 8.81
N ILE A 74 18.56 24.93 8.45
CA ILE A 74 19.89 25.56 8.48
C ILE A 74 19.97 26.74 7.51
N LYS A 75 19.30 26.65 6.36
CA LYS A 75 19.18 27.76 5.38
C LYS A 75 18.23 28.87 5.81
N GLY A 76 17.47 28.70 6.89
CA GLY A 76 16.46 29.66 7.35
C GLY A 76 15.21 29.73 6.46
N THR A 77 15.03 28.80 5.52
CA THR A 77 13.88 28.75 4.61
C THR A 77 12.71 27.95 5.18
N MET A 78 12.89 27.30 6.33
CA MET A 78 11.87 26.54 7.05
C MET A 78 11.94 26.87 8.54
N SER A 79 10.79 26.95 9.21
CA SER A 79 10.71 27.26 10.64
C SER A 79 11.34 26.13 11.47
N THR A 80 12.07 26.47 12.53
CA THR A 80 12.63 25.48 13.46
C THR A 80 11.57 24.53 14.03
N ARG A 81 10.33 25.00 14.16
CA ARG A 81 9.20 24.18 14.60
C ARG A 81 8.81 23.12 13.57
N GLU A 82 8.74 23.50 12.30
CA GLU A 82 8.45 22.57 11.19
C GLU A 82 9.56 21.55 10.98
N VAL A 83 10.82 21.97 11.16
CA VAL A 83 11.98 21.06 11.10
C VAL A 83 11.86 19.99 12.17
N VAL A 84 11.56 20.38 13.40
CA VAL A 84 11.38 19.44 14.52
C VAL A 84 10.19 18.51 14.27
N ASP A 85 9.07 19.01 13.76
CA ASP A 85 7.91 18.17 13.44
C ASP A 85 8.25 17.11 12.38
N LYS A 86 9.01 17.48 11.34
CA LYS A 86 9.46 16.55 10.31
C LYS A 86 10.45 15.52 10.82
N VAL A 87 11.38 15.93 11.69
CA VAL A 87 12.32 15.01 12.33
C VAL A 87 11.60 14.04 13.27
N MET A 88 10.64 14.51 14.05
CA MET A 88 9.81 13.67 14.92
C MET A 88 9.00 12.64 14.13
N GLN A 89 8.42 13.06 13.00
CA GLN A 89 7.70 12.16 12.10
C GLN A 89 8.61 11.08 11.50
N ALA A 90 9.84 11.45 11.13
CA ALA A 90 10.85 10.50 10.67
C ALA A 90 11.28 9.52 11.77
N ASP A 91 11.47 9.99 13.01
CA ASP A 91 11.84 9.13 14.14
C ASP A 91 10.75 8.10 14.47
N GLN A 92 9.49 8.52 14.50
CA GLN A 92 8.36 7.60 14.69
C GLN A 92 8.30 6.52 13.59
N THR A 93 8.56 6.92 12.35
CA THR A 93 8.61 5.99 11.20
C THR A 93 9.79 5.04 11.32
N LEU A 94 10.96 5.53 11.75
CA LEU A 94 12.17 4.75 11.96
C LEU A 94 11.99 3.70 13.07
N GLN A 95 11.41 4.10 14.21
CA GLN A 95 11.10 3.17 15.31
C GLN A 95 10.19 2.03 14.86
N THR A 96 9.18 2.35 14.04
CA THR A 96 8.28 1.35 13.46
C THR A 96 9.02 0.40 12.53
N ALA A 97 9.91 0.92 11.67
CA ALA A 97 10.72 0.11 10.77
C ALA A 97 11.68 -0.83 11.53
N ILE A 98 12.27 -0.36 12.63
CA ILE A 98 13.13 -1.18 13.50
C ILE A 98 12.32 -2.31 14.17
N ALA A 99 11.13 -2.00 14.71
CA ALA A 99 10.27 -3.04 15.30
C ALA A 99 9.90 -4.13 14.28
N LEU A 100 9.66 -3.73 13.02
CA LEU A 100 9.35 -4.66 11.94
C LEU A 100 10.55 -5.52 11.54
N ARG A 101 11.75 -4.93 11.48
CA ARG A 101 13.01 -5.65 11.26
C ARG A 101 13.20 -6.72 12.33
N ASP A 102 13.04 -6.35 13.59
CA ASP A 102 13.25 -7.28 14.70
C ASP A 102 12.23 -8.42 14.67
N LYS A 103 10.96 -8.13 14.35
CA LYS A 103 9.93 -9.17 14.17
C LYS A 103 10.21 -10.11 12.99
N MET A 104 10.69 -9.60 11.86
CA MET A 104 11.06 -10.46 10.73
C MET A 104 12.27 -11.34 11.06
N VAL A 105 13.26 -10.80 11.77
CA VAL A 105 14.43 -11.58 12.20
C VAL A 105 14.02 -12.66 13.20
N SER A 106 13.15 -12.34 14.17
CA SER A 106 12.62 -13.35 15.11
C SER A 106 11.82 -14.43 14.39
N ALA A 107 10.92 -14.07 13.47
CA ALA A 107 10.14 -15.05 12.70
C ALA A 107 11.03 -15.98 11.86
N PHE A 108 12.11 -15.45 11.28
CA PHE A 108 13.10 -16.24 10.55
C PHE A 108 13.85 -17.21 11.47
N LEU A 109 14.28 -16.75 12.65
CA LEU A 109 14.94 -17.60 13.64
C LEU A 109 14.01 -18.68 14.18
N ASP A 110 12.74 -18.37 14.43
CA ASP A 110 11.72 -19.33 14.89
C ASP A 110 11.49 -20.44 13.85
N ILE A 111 11.33 -20.09 12.57
CA ILE A 111 11.22 -21.05 11.47
C ILE A 111 12.46 -21.94 11.37
N THR A 112 13.65 -21.35 11.53
CA THR A 112 14.91 -22.10 11.40
C THR A 112 15.17 -23.01 12.61
N LYS A 113 14.68 -22.63 13.79
CA LYS A 113 14.80 -23.42 15.04
C LYS A 113 13.73 -24.48 15.20
N MET A 114 12.66 -24.43 14.43
CA MET A 114 11.74 -25.55 14.27
C MET A 114 12.49 -26.64 13.48
N GLN A 115 13.32 -27.41 14.18
CA GLN A 115 13.96 -28.59 13.60
C GLN A 115 12.88 -29.59 13.19
N ILE A 116 12.98 -30.06 11.95
CA ILE A 116 12.31 -31.27 11.47
C ILE A 116 12.65 -32.48 12.35
#